data_AF-A0A974SRZ5-F1
#
_entry.id   AF-A0A974SRZ5-F1
#
_cell.length_a   1.000
_cell.length_b   1.000
_cell.length_c   1.000
_cell.angle_alpha   90.00
_cell.angle_beta   90.00
_cell.angle_gamma   90.00
#
_symmetry.space_group_name_H-M   'P 1'
#
loop_
_entity.id
_entity.type
_entity.pdbx_description
1 polymer ?
#
loop_
_entity_poly.entity_id
_entity_poly.type
_entity_poly.pdbx_seq_one_letter_code
_entity_poly.pdbx_strand_id
1 'polypeptide(L)'
;MERWITRSVALLCAAGGLGLFWAFGAFTAIPVRDGRLLAMSGIELQLAGIPLVAGGLVAWGALHLFALADREPAPGAYRLLRLVYFGALLAAAVAGAVWSTGRVLAS
;
A
#
# COMPACT_ATOMS: atom_id res chain seq x y z
N MET A 1 -17.61 -19.84 5.06
CA MET A 1 -17.02 -19.43 3.77
C MET A 1 -15.94 -20.44 3.41
N GLU A 2 -15.84 -20.81 2.14
CA GLU A 2 -14.78 -21.70 1.69
C GLU A 2 -13.42 -20.98 1.74
N ARG A 3 -12.39 -21.65 2.25
CA ARG A 3 -11.10 -21.04 2.59
C ARG A 3 -10.42 -20.39 1.39
N TRP A 4 -10.60 -20.95 0.19
CA TRP A 4 -10.05 -20.38 -1.05
C TRP A 4 -10.72 -19.05 -1.41
N ILE A 5 -12.02 -18.88 -1.15
CA ILE A 5 -12.76 -17.63 -1.41
C ILE A 5 -12.19 -16.51 -0.53
N THR A 6 -12.03 -16.78 0.77
CA THR A 6 -11.47 -15.79 1.71
C THR A 6 -10.06 -15.36 1.31
N ARG A 7 -9.21 -16.30 0.86
CA ARG A 7 -7.87 -15.98 0.35
C ARG A 7 -7.91 -15.14 -0.92
N SER A 8 -8.79 -15.45 -1.87
CA SER A 8 -8.93 -14.67 -3.10
C SER A 8 -9.38 -13.23 -2.83
N VAL A 9 -10.35 -13.04 -1.94
CA VAL A 9 -10.80 -11.70 -1.52
C VAL A 9 -9.68 -10.97 -0.80
N ALA A 10 -8.95 -11.65 0.09
CA ALA A 10 -7.80 -11.07 0.79
C ALA A 10 -6.70 -10.63 -0.19
N LEU A 11 -6.41 -11.43 -1.22
CA LEU A 11 -5.45 -11.08 -2.28
C LEU A 11 -5.90 -9.86 -3.09
N LEU A 12 -7.18 -9.79 -3.43
CA LEU A 12 -7.74 -8.63 -4.15
C LEU A 12 -7.63 -7.35 -3.32
N CYS A 13 -8.00 -7.41 -2.04
CA CYS A 13 -7.81 -6.30 -1.10
C CYS A 13 -6.32 -5.95 -0.98
N ALA A 14 -5.44 -6.95 -0.87
CA ALA A 14 -4.01 -6.72 -0.77
C ALA A 14 -3.47 -5.96 -1.98
N ALA A 15 -3.87 -6.35 -3.19
CA ALA A 15 -3.54 -5.68 -4.44
C ALA A 15 -4.06 -4.24 -4.49
N GLY A 16 -5.29 -3.99 -4.02
CA GLY A 16 -5.83 -2.63 -3.87
C GLY A 16 -4.98 -1.77 -2.93
N GLY A 17 -4.55 -2.34 -1.79
CA GLY A 17 -3.63 -1.68 -0.86
C GLY A 17 -2.28 -1.33 -1.50
N LEU A 18 -1.72 -2.21 -2.33
CA LEU A 18 -0.49 -1.92 -3.09
C LEU A 18 -0.68 -0.73 -4.04
N GLY A 19 -1.80 -0.67 -4.76
CA GLY A 19 -2.11 0.46 -5.64
C GLY A 19 -2.22 1.79 -4.89
N LEU A 20 -2.84 1.78 -3.70
CA LEU A 20 -2.97 2.98 -2.87
C LEU A 20 -1.61 3.44 -2.29
N PHE A 21 -0.76 2.51 -1.86
CA PHE A 21 0.60 2.85 -1.43
C PHE A 21 1.48 3.35 -2.57
N TRP A 22 1.32 2.80 -3.77
CA TRP A 22 1.95 3.32 -4.97
C TRP A 22 1.52 4.75 -5.26
N ALA A 23 0.21 5.04 -5.20
CA ALA A 23 -0.31 6.40 -5.40
C ALA A 23 0.22 7.39 -4.34
N PHE A 24 0.24 6.99 -3.07
CA PHE A 24 0.87 7.77 -2.00
C PHE A 24 2.32 8.13 -2.34
N GLY A 25 3.13 7.15 -2.75
CA GLY A 25 4.51 7.38 -3.18
C GLY A 25 4.61 8.34 -4.37
N ALA A 26 3.76 8.15 -5.38
CA ALA A 26 3.75 9.00 -6.57
C ALA A 26 3.43 10.48 -6.26
N PHE A 27 2.47 10.74 -5.36
CA PHE A 27 2.06 12.09 -5.00
C PHE A 27 2.98 12.76 -3.96
N THR A 28 3.71 11.99 -3.15
CA THR A 28 4.66 12.55 -2.17
C THR A 28 6.05 12.81 -2.73
N ALA A 29 6.42 12.19 -3.86
CA ALA A 29 7.76 12.26 -4.42
C ALA A 29 8.29 13.69 -4.64
N ILE A 30 7.48 14.56 -5.23
CA ILE A 30 7.86 15.94 -5.53
C ILE A 30 7.95 16.77 -4.23
N PRO A 31 6.94 16.76 -3.33
CA PRO A 31 7.05 17.42 -2.04
C PRO A 31 8.25 16.97 -1.17
N VAL A 32 8.58 15.67 -1.18
CA VAL A 32 9.76 15.12 -0.47
C VAL A 32 11.03 15.75 -1.04
N ARG A 33 11.20 15.71 -2.36
CA ARG A 33 12.39 16.22 -3.05
C ARG A 33 12.61 17.71 -2.75
N ASP A 34 11.55 18.49 -2.83
CA ASP A 34 11.62 19.94 -2.66
C ASP A 34 11.72 20.36 -1.18
N GLY A 35 11.78 19.41 -0.24
CA GLY A 35 11.83 19.70 1.20
C GLY A 35 10.55 20.35 1.73
N ARG A 36 9.46 20.32 0.96
CA ARG A 36 8.20 21.02 1.25
C ARG A 36 7.10 20.09 1.77
N LEU A 37 7.44 18.90 2.23
CA LEU A 37 6.46 17.90 2.65
C LEU A 37 5.53 18.40 3.77
N LEU A 38 6.04 19.24 4.67
CA LEU A 38 5.26 19.87 5.74
C LEU A 38 4.56 21.17 5.31
N ALA A 39 4.82 21.65 4.10
CA ALA A 39 4.27 22.86 3.51
C ALA A 39 3.36 22.56 2.30
N MET A 40 2.85 21.32 2.22
CA MET A 40 1.91 20.91 1.18
C MET A 40 0.60 21.69 1.29
N SER A 41 0.04 22.06 0.14
CA SER A 41 -1.32 22.59 0.06
C SER A 41 -2.34 21.56 0.55
N GLY A 42 -3.55 22.01 0.89
CA GLY A 42 -4.63 21.11 1.31
C GLY A 42 -4.97 20.02 0.28
N ILE A 43 -4.86 20.33 -1.02
CA ILE A 43 -5.10 19.38 -2.12
C ILE A 43 -3.99 18.35 -2.18
N GLU A 44 -2.72 18.77 -2.14
CA GLU A 44 -1.57 17.85 -2.12
C GLU A 44 -1.64 16.91 -0.91
N LEU A 45 -2.01 17.45 0.26
CA LEU A 45 -2.19 16.66 1.47
C LEU A 45 -3.33 15.63 1.32
N GLN A 46 -4.43 15.96 0.63
CA GLN A 46 -5.49 14.99 0.34
C GLN A 46 -5.04 13.92 -0.66
N LEU A 47 -4.33 14.31 -1.72
CA LEU A 47 -3.82 13.39 -2.74
C LEU A 47 -2.80 12.39 -2.20
N ALA A 48 -2.00 12.79 -1.19
CA ALA A 48 -1.11 11.88 -0.49
C ALA A 48 -1.81 11.16 0.69
N GLY A 49 -2.55 11.90 1.49
CA GLY A 49 -3.14 11.43 2.74
C GLY A 49 -4.26 10.41 2.55
N ILE A 50 -5.15 10.61 1.55
CA ILE A 50 -6.26 9.68 1.30
C ILE A 50 -5.71 8.31 0.90
N PRO A 51 -4.77 8.16 -0.06
CA PRO A 51 -4.20 6.86 -0.37
C PRO A 51 -3.44 6.23 0.80
N LEU A 52 -2.76 7.02 1.63
CA LEU A 52 -2.07 6.50 2.82
C LEU A 52 -3.07 5.91 3.82
N VAL A 53 -4.12 6.66 4.18
CA VAL A 53 -5.11 6.25 5.18
C VAL A 53 -5.97 5.10 4.63
N ALA A 54 -6.54 5.26 3.43
CA ALA A 54 -7.35 4.23 2.80
C ALA A 54 -6.52 2.96 2.52
N GLY A 55 -5.28 3.12 2.05
CA GLY A 55 -4.35 2.01 1.83
C GLY A 55 -4.04 1.26 3.11
N GLY A 56 -3.82 1.98 4.21
CA GLY A 56 -3.63 1.37 5.54
C GLY A 56 -4.84 0.57 6.01
N LEU A 57 -6.05 1.11 5.83
CA LEU A 57 -7.30 0.41 6.17
C LEU A 57 -7.52 -0.83 5.31
N VAL A 58 -7.25 -0.74 4.01
CA VAL A 58 -7.36 -1.87 3.08
C VAL A 58 -6.31 -2.94 3.40
N ALA A 59 -5.06 -2.55 3.69
CA ALA A 59 -4.00 -3.46 4.09
C ALA A 59 -4.34 -4.19 5.41
N TRP A 60 -4.90 -3.46 6.39
CA TRP A 60 -5.43 -4.05 7.62
C TRP A 60 -6.51 -5.08 7.32
N GLY A 61 -7.50 -4.73 6.50
CA GLY A 61 -8.59 -5.62 6.09
C GLY A 61 -8.08 -6.89 5.40
N ALA A 62 -7.12 -6.75 4.48
CA ALA A 62 -6.49 -7.88 3.81
C ALA A 62 -5.78 -8.82 4.80
N LEU A 63 -4.97 -8.27 5.72
CA LEU A 63 -4.28 -9.06 6.74
C LEU A 63 -5.24 -9.74 7.72
N HIS A 64 -6.39 -9.12 8.01
CA HIS A 64 -7.45 -9.72 8.82
C HIS A 64 -8.09 -10.92 8.10
N LEU A 65 -8.42 -10.79 6.82
CA LEU A 65 -8.95 -11.89 6.01
C LEU A 65 -7.94 -13.04 5.88
N PHE A 66 -6.66 -12.74 5.65
CA PHE A 66 -5.61 -13.76 5.66
C PHE A 66 -5.45 -14.44 7.01
N ALA A 67 -5.63 -13.71 8.12
CA ALA A 67 -5.58 -14.31 9.45
C ALA A 67 -6.71 -15.33 9.65
N LEU A 68 -7.93 -15.00 9.22
CA LEU A 68 -9.08 -15.92 9.27
C LEU A 68 -8.85 -17.17 8.42
N ALA A 69 -8.17 -17.05 7.28
CA ALA A 69 -7.91 -18.18 6.41
C ALA A 69 -6.71 -19.05 6.85
N ASP A 70 -5.64 -18.47 7.38
CA ASP A 70 -4.32 -19.13 7.40
C ASP A 70 -3.62 -19.19 8.75
N ARG A 71 -4.14 -18.52 9.79
CA ARG A 71 -3.43 -18.39 11.08
C ARG A 71 -3.32 -19.70 11.86
N GLU A 72 -4.41 -20.45 12.00
CA GLU A 72 -4.43 -21.76 12.69
C GLU A 72 -3.76 -22.88 11.86
N PRO A 73 -4.12 -23.08 10.59
CA PRO A 73 -3.58 -24.19 9.79
C PRO A 73 -2.12 -24.01 9.36
N ALA A 74 -1.60 -22.78 9.27
CA ALA A 74 -0.22 -22.54 8.82
C ALA A 74 0.35 -21.21 9.40
N PRO A 75 0.62 -21.14 10.72
CA PRO A 75 1.06 -19.91 11.38
C PRO A 75 2.39 -19.36 10.87
N GLY A 76 3.29 -20.24 10.40
CA GLY A 76 4.55 -19.85 9.75
C GLY A 76 4.33 -19.12 8.42
N ALA A 77 3.48 -19.69 7.56
CA ALA A 77 3.14 -19.11 6.26
C ALA A 77 2.43 -17.76 6.41
N TYR A 78 1.51 -17.63 7.38
CA TYR A 78 0.86 -16.35 7.68
C TYR A 78 1.85 -15.26 8.12
N ARG A 79 2.83 -15.59 8.98
CA ARG A 79 3.88 -14.64 9.38
C ARG A 79 4.73 -14.18 8.21
N LEU A 80 5.13 -15.12 7.35
CA LEU A 80 5.90 -14.81 6.14
C LEU A 80 5.09 -13.93 5.18
N LEU A 81 3.83 -14.29 4.90
CA LEU A 81 2.91 -13.50 4.07
C LEU A 81 2.78 -12.07 4.58
N ARG A 82 2.60 -11.89 5.90
CA ARG A 82 2.49 -10.57 6.51
C ARG A 82 3.75 -9.74 6.29
N LEU A 83 4.94 -10.31 6.50
CA LEU A 83 6.22 -9.62 6.26
C LEU A 83 6.40 -9.26 4.79
N VAL A 84 6.13 -10.20 3.89
CA VAL A 84 6.21 -9.99 2.43
C VAL A 84 5.24 -8.88 2.01
N TYR A 85 4.02 -8.86 2.54
CA TYR A 85 3.04 -7.85 2.20
C TYR A 85 3.45 -6.45 2.69
N PHE A 86 3.95 -6.32 3.92
CA PHE A 86 4.51 -5.04 4.39
C PHE A 86 5.68 -4.57 3.53
N GLY A 87 6.60 -5.48 3.18
CA GLY A 87 7.69 -5.18 2.26
C GLY A 87 7.19 -4.72 0.89
N ALA A 88 6.15 -5.36 0.36
CA ALA A 88 5.52 -5.01 -0.90
C ALA A 88 4.83 -3.64 -0.85
N LEU A 89 4.19 -3.26 0.26
CA LEU A 89 3.59 -1.92 0.44
C LEU A 89 4.67 -0.82 0.41
N LEU A 90 5.79 -1.04 1.10
CA LEU A 90 6.94 -0.12 1.05
C LEU A 90 7.53 -0.03 -0.36
N ALA A 91 7.75 -1.19 -1.01
CA ALA A 91 8.25 -1.24 -2.37
C ALA A 91 7.30 -0.55 -3.37
N ALA A 92 5.99 -0.69 -3.19
CA ALA A 92 4.99 -0.03 -4.01
C ALA A 92 5.07 1.50 -3.86
N ALA A 93 5.18 2.02 -2.64
CA ALA A 93 5.37 3.45 -2.40
C ALA A 93 6.67 3.96 -3.03
N VAL A 94 7.78 3.24 -2.88
CA VAL A 94 9.05 3.60 -3.54
C VAL A 94 8.90 3.58 -5.06
N ALA A 95 8.26 2.56 -5.63
CA ALA A 95 8.03 2.46 -7.08
C ALA A 95 7.17 3.61 -7.61
N GLY A 96 6.14 4.02 -6.86
CA GLY A 96 5.34 5.20 -7.18
C GLY A 96 6.18 6.47 -7.19
N ALA A 97 7.03 6.64 -6.17
CA ALA A 97 7.90 7.80 -6.09
C ALA A 97 8.90 7.87 -7.25
N VAL A 98 9.56 6.75 -7.55
CA VAL A 98 10.49 6.62 -8.69
C VAL A 98 9.78 6.93 -10.00
N TRP A 99 8.58 6.38 -10.22
CA TRP A 99 7.81 6.64 -11.43
C TRP A 99 7.47 8.14 -11.60
N SER A 100 7.02 8.79 -10.52
CA SER A 100 6.70 10.23 -10.52
C SER A 100 7.92 11.08 -10.86
N THR A 101 9.06 10.81 -10.21
CA THR A 101 10.32 11.51 -10.54
C THR A 101 10.77 11.27 -11.98
N GLY A 102 10.65 10.06 -12.52
CA GLY A 102 11.10 9.75 -13.89
C GLY A 102 10.21 10.31 -15.00
N ARG A 103 8.92 10.54 -14.73
CA ARG A 103 7.95 10.97 -15.75
C ARG A 103 7.57 12.45 -15.67
N VAL A 104 7.55 13.05 -14.49
CA VAL A 104 7.25 14.48 -14.32
C VAL A 104 8.47 15.36 -14.64
N LEU A 105 9.68 14.80 -14.63
CA LEU A 105 10.91 15.52 -14.98
C LEU A 105 11.27 15.50 -16.48
N ALA A 106 10.58 14.69 -17.29
CA ALA A 106 10.88 14.53 -18.72
C ALA A 106 9.98 15.39 -19.64
N SER A 107 9.12 16.22 -19.05
CA SER A 107 8.22 17.18 -19.71
C SER A 107 8.60 18.60 -19.33
#